data_AF-W9VIV6-F1
#
_entry.id   AF-W9VIV6-F1
#
_cell.length_a   1.000
_cell.length_b   1.000
_cell.length_c   1.000
_cell.angle_alpha   90.00
_cell.angle_beta   90.00
_cell.angle_gamma   90.00
#
_symmetry.space_group_name_H-M   'P 1'
#
loop_
_entity.id
_entity.type
_entity.pdbx_description
1 polymer ?
#
loop_
_entity_poly.entity_id
_entity_poly.type
_entity_poly.pdbx_seq_one_letter_code
_entity_poly.pdbx_strand_id
1 'polypeptide(L)' 'MSFELPALPYEKNALEPHISAETLDYHHGKHHNTYVVKLNGLIPGTEFEGKS' A
#
# COMPACT_ATOMS: atom_id res chain seq x y z
N MET A 1 12.14 6.14 9.99
CA MET A 1 10.68 5.89 10.05
C MET A 1 10.34 4.93 8.93
N SER A 2 9.52 3.92 9.19
CA SER A 2 9.04 3.00 8.16
C SER A 2 7.90 3.64 7.38
N PHE A 3 7.84 3.41 6.07
CA PHE A 3 6.67 3.76 5.26
C PHE A 3 5.47 2.94 5.74
N GLU A 4 4.28 3.54 5.70
CA GLU A 4 3.02 2.90 6.08
C GLU A 4 2.09 2.82 4.87
N LEU A 5 1.27 1.77 4.82
CA LEU A 5 0.20 1.67 3.82
C LEU A 5 -0.96 2.57 4.28
N PRO A 6 -1.30 3.65 3.55
CA PRO A 6 -2.39 4.53 3.95
C PRO A 6 -3.71 3.78 3.94
N ALA A 7 -4.55 4.03 4.93
CA ALA A 7 -5.93 3.53 4.91
C ALA A 7 -6.69 4.11 3.71
N LEU A 8 -7.62 3.33 3.16
CA LEU A 8 -8.55 3.85 2.16
C LEU A 8 -9.44 4.93 2.82
N PRO A 9 -9.66 6.09 2.18
CA PRO A 9 -10.52 7.15 2.71
C PRO A 9 -12.01 6.87 2.46
N TYR A 10 -12.35 5.66 2.02
CA TYR A 10 -13.69 5.20 1.67
C TYR A 10 -13.80 3.68 1.88
N GLU A 11 -15.05 3.20 1.94
CA GLU A 11 -15.34 1.77 2.03
C GLU A 11 -14.93 1.02 0.76
N LYS A 12 -14.59 -0.27 0.88
CA LYS A 12 -14.05 -1.07 -0.24
C LYS A 12 -15.01 -1.24 -1.42
N ASN A 13 -16.32 -1.07 -1.22
CA ASN A 13 -17.30 -1.13 -2.30
C ASN A 13 -17.70 0.26 -2.83
N ALA A 14 -17.12 1.35 -2.32
CA ALA A 14 -17.50 2.71 -2.69
C ALA A 14 -17.25 3.05 -4.17
N LEU A 15 -16.45 2.24 -4.87
CA LEU A 15 -16.08 2.43 -6.27
C LEU A 15 -16.84 1.50 -7.24
N GLU A 16 -17.78 0.69 -6.74
CA GLU A 16 -18.58 -0.20 -7.57
C GLU A 16 -19.58 0.58 -8.45
N PRO A 17 -19.90 0.10 -9.67
CA PRO A 17 -19.39 -1.11 -10.33
C PRO A 17 -18.07 -0.88 -11.09
N HIS A 18 -17.48 0.31 -11.01
CA HIS A 18 -16.29 0.66 -11.79
C HIS A 18 -15.04 -0.06 -11.31
N ILE A 19 -14.92 -0.25 -10.00
CA ILE A 19 -13.90 -1.10 -9.36
C ILE A 19 -14.60 -1.94 -8.30
N SER A 20 -14.49 -3.27 -8.39
CA SER A 20 -15.09 -4.18 -7.42
C SER A 20 -14.39 -4.12 -6.06
N ALA A 21 -15.12 -4.43 -4.98
CA ALA A 21 -14.52 -4.59 -3.66
C ALA A 21 -13.41 -5.65 -3.64
N GLU A 22 -13.59 -6.76 -4.36
CA GLU A 22 -12.56 -7.79 -4.56
C GLU A 22 -11.29 -7.20 -5.20
N THR A 23 -11.43 -6.34 -6.22
CA THR A 23 -10.29 -5.66 -6.82
C THR A 23 -9.54 -4.83 -5.78
N LEU A 24 -10.23 -4.12 -4.88
CA LEU A 24 -9.56 -3.36 -3.81
C LEU A 24 -8.92 -4.26 -2.75
N ASP A 25 -9.51 -5.42 -2.44
CA ASP A 25 -8.89 -6.41 -1.54
C ASP A 25 -7.54 -6.90 -2.05
N TYR A 26 -7.44 -7.20 -3.35
CA TYR A 26 -6.18 -7.62 -3.95
C TYR A 26 -5.25 -6.41 -4.18
N HIS A 27 -5.74 -5.32 -4.78
CA HIS A 27 -4.91 -4.18 -5.17
C HIS A 27 -4.35 -3.43 -3.95
N HIS A 28 -5.21 -2.92 -3.07
CA HIS A 28 -4.75 -2.20 -1.88
C HIS A 28 -4.25 -3.18 -0.81
N GLY A 29 -5.07 -4.20 -0.49
CA GLY A 29 -4.81 -5.11 0.63
C GLY A 29 -3.63 -6.05 0.43
N LYS A 30 -3.33 -6.48 -0.81
CA LYS A 30 -2.19 -7.38 -1.09
C LYS A 30 -1.08 -6.70 -1.86
N HIS A 31 -1.35 -6.15 -3.05
CA HIS A 31 -0.30 -5.64 -3.94
C HIS A 31 0.38 -4.41 -3.36
N HIS A 32 -0.36 -3.36 -3.01
CA HIS A 32 0.20 -2.14 -2.42
C HIS A 32 0.88 -2.42 -1.07
N ASN A 33 0.24 -3.21 -0.21
CA ASN A 33 0.84 -3.65 1.05
C ASN A 33 2.20 -4.35 0.83
N THR A 34 2.28 -5.26 -0.15
CA THR A 34 3.54 -5.95 -0.48
C THR A 34 4.62 -4.97 -0.92
N TYR A 35 4.28 -3.94 -1.70
CA TYR A 35 5.24 -2.90 -2.08
C TYR A 35 5.77 -2.14 -0.87
N VAL A 36 4.90 -1.72 0.05
CA VAL A 36 5.31 -1.02 1.28
C VAL A 36 6.22 -1.90 2.15
N VAL A 37 5.85 -3.16 2.38
CA VAL A 37 6.66 -4.13 3.13
C VAL A 37 8.01 -4.34 2.48
N LYS A 38 8.04 -4.54 1.15
CA LYS A 38 9.29 -4.77 0.42
C LYS A 38 10.19 -3.54 0.44
N LEU A 39 9.62 -2.35 0.27
CA LEU A 39 10.34 -1.08 0.34
C LEU A 39 11.02 -0.90 1.70
N ASN A 40 10.28 -1.08 2.79
CA ASN A 40 10.82 -1.02 4.15
C ASN A 40 11.95 -2.02 4.40
N GLY A 41 11.92 -3.19 3.75
CA GLY A 41 12.99 -4.19 3.83
C GLY A 41 14.22 -3.89 2.97
N LEU A 42 14.11 -3.02 1.96
CA LEU A 42 15.19 -2.70 1.02
C LEU A 42 15.93 -1.40 1.34
N ILE A 43 15.28 -0.45 2.01
CA ILE A 43 15.84 0.89 2.28
C ILE A 43 16.96 0.92 3.33
N PRO A 44 16.93 0.15 4.43
CA PRO A 44 17.95 0.25 5.48
C PRO A 44 19.38 0.04 4.93
N GLY A 45 20.30 0.94 5.28
CA GLY A 45 21.68 0.94 4.82
C GLY A 45 21.91 1.53 3.41
N THR A 46 20.87 2.06 2.75
CA THR A 46 20.99 2.75 1.45
C THR A 46 21.03 4.27 1.61
N GLU A 47 21.38 5.00 0.55
CA GLU A 47 21.31 6.47 0.54
C GLU A 47 19.88 7.04 0.74
N PHE A 48 18.87 6.17 0.58
CA PHE A 48 17.46 6.50 0.77
C PHE A 48 17.01 6.35 2.23
N GLU A 49 17.85 5.80 3.12
CA GLU A 49 17.50 5.64 4.52
C GLU A 49 17.24 7.02 5.17
N GLY A 50 16.08 7.14 5.83
CA GLY A 50 15.66 8.37 6.49
C GLY A 50 15.19 9.49 5.54
N LYS A 51 15.07 9.23 4.24
CA LYS A 51 14.43 10.16 3.29
C LYS A 51 12.91 10.02 3.35
N SER A 52 12.20 11.13 3.12
CA SER A 52 10.74 11.24 3.12
C SER A 52 10.22 11.88 1.84
#